data_AF-A0A564YCC9-F1
#
_entry.id   AF-A0A564YCC9-F1
#
_cell.length_a   1.000
_cell.length_b   1.000
_cell.length_c   1.000
_cell.angle_alpha   90.00
_cell.angle_beta   90.00
_cell.angle_gamma   90.00
#
_symmetry.space_group_name_H-M   'P 1'
#
loop_
_entity.id
_entity.type
_entity.pdbx_description
1 polymer ?
#
loop_
_entity_poly.entity_id
_entity_poly.type
_entity_poly.pdbx_seq_one_letter_code
_entity_poly.pdbx_strand_id
1 'polypeptide(L)'
;MHPIGFIRRILSLKILSSKQSRFVIVLSLTFLLFYIECFFIIFDILGQHTMLYNFFIVCAGFLFLNVLYNLLFIIITDPSIAKLMIAQRCGPDWSYCIRCESVRPPRAHHCRQCDVCVIRFDHHCTFLAQCIGLANMKYFMHLLIQISICCFIATGFNFLYVFRFIYSDWYIWQTLLCILNPAPFVFIGWLSWRQFFLCLMTSLCTIFGPATAIFFIYHLRRILRNQTCVEVLIASAKNPSQISYDNADLRPLNFDLGWRSNLEQVMGKRWLVGFFLPFISSQQTIDGLSYPLAEN
;
A
#
# COMPACT_ATOMS: atom_id res chain seq x y z
N MET A 1 -11.53 -22.24 -0.87
CA MET A 1 -10.08 -22.52 -0.75
C MET A 1 -9.88 -23.45 0.44
N HIS A 2 -9.27 -24.62 0.26
CA HIS A 2 -9.03 -25.57 1.36
C HIS A 2 -7.96 -25.00 2.33
N PRO A 3 -8.21 -24.98 3.65
CA PRO A 3 -7.31 -24.37 4.65
C PRO A 3 -5.92 -25.01 4.71
N ILE A 4 -5.80 -26.29 4.35
CA ILE A 4 -4.54 -27.05 4.33
C ILE A 4 -3.60 -26.57 3.19
N GLY A 5 -4.16 -26.15 2.06
CA GLY A 5 -3.38 -25.61 0.94
C GLY A 5 -2.81 -24.22 1.24
N PHE A 6 -3.50 -23.44 2.06
CA PHE A 6 -3.05 -22.13 2.54
C PHE A 6 -1.85 -22.27 3.48
N ILE A 7 -1.92 -23.20 4.44
CA ILE A 7 -0.85 -23.47 5.40
C ILE A 7 0.39 -24.02 4.69
N ARG A 8 0.25 -25.00 3.78
CA ARG A 8 1.40 -25.50 2.99
C ARG A 8 2.07 -24.42 2.14
N ARG A 9 1.30 -23.45 1.62
CA ARG A 9 1.82 -22.35 0.82
C ARG A 9 2.51 -21.27 1.65
N ILE A 10 2.14 -21.12 2.92
CA ILE A 10 2.87 -20.29 3.90
C ILE A 10 4.14 -21.01 4.37
N LEU A 11 4.06 -22.32 4.64
CA LEU A 11 5.19 -23.11 5.16
C LEU A 11 6.25 -23.45 4.10
N SER A 12 5.89 -23.47 2.81
CA SER A 12 6.85 -23.65 1.70
C SER A 12 7.62 -22.37 1.33
N LEU A 13 7.32 -21.25 1.98
CA LEU A 13 8.09 -20.02 1.88
C LEU A 13 9.41 -20.25 2.65
N LYS A 14 10.50 -20.54 1.93
CA LYS A 14 11.87 -20.69 2.47
C LYS A 14 12.20 -19.57 3.48
N ILE A 15 12.30 -19.93 4.76
CA ILE A 15 12.36 -19.10 5.99
C ILE A 15 13.44 -17.97 6.02
N LEU A 16 14.20 -17.73 4.94
CA LEU A 16 15.38 -16.82 4.93
C LEU A 16 15.52 -15.99 3.63
N SER A 17 14.43 -15.64 2.96
CA SER A 17 14.51 -14.61 1.90
C SER A 17 14.28 -13.21 2.49
N SER A 18 15.01 -12.20 1.99
CA SER A 18 14.89 -10.79 2.42
C SER A 18 13.45 -10.22 2.32
N LYS A 19 12.60 -10.85 1.51
CA LYS A 19 11.18 -10.54 1.39
C LYS A 19 10.39 -10.92 2.64
N GLN A 20 10.66 -12.09 3.21
CA GLN A 20 9.93 -12.60 4.37
C GLN A 20 10.30 -11.87 5.65
N SER A 21 11.57 -11.50 5.83
CA SER A 21 11.98 -10.72 7.00
C SER A 21 11.30 -9.35 7.04
N ARG A 22 11.23 -8.65 5.90
CA ARG A 22 10.49 -7.37 5.80
C ARG A 22 9.01 -7.54 6.09
N PHE A 23 8.36 -8.57 5.55
CA PHE A 23 6.96 -8.84 5.84
C PHE A 23 6.72 -9.10 7.34
N VAL A 24 7.52 -9.96 7.96
CA VAL A 24 7.40 -10.27 9.40
C VAL A 24 7.61 -9.00 10.24
N ILE A 25 8.56 -8.14 9.86
CA ILE A 25 8.78 -6.85 10.53
C ILE A 25 7.54 -5.95 10.39
N VAL A 26 7.03 -5.74 9.18
CA VAL A 26 5.85 -4.90 8.95
C VAL A 26 4.64 -5.44 9.71
N LEU A 27 4.44 -6.75 9.69
CA LEU A 27 3.36 -7.42 10.42
C LEU A 27 3.50 -7.19 11.92
N SER A 28 4.67 -7.46 12.49
CA SER A 28 4.93 -7.30 13.93
C SER A 28 4.75 -5.85 14.38
N LEU A 29 5.24 -4.89 13.58
CA LEU A 29 5.04 -3.46 13.85
C LEU A 29 3.55 -3.09 13.80
N THR A 30 2.79 -3.63 12.84
CA THR A 30 1.34 -3.37 12.75
C THR A 30 0.59 -3.86 14.00
N PHE A 31 0.91 -5.07 14.49
CA PHE A 31 0.34 -5.59 15.75
C PHE A 31 0.74 -4.75 16.96
N LEU A 32 2.02 -4.36 17.05
CA LEU A 32 2.53 -3.53 18.14
C LEU A 32 1.84 -2.15 18.18
N LEU A 33 1.75 -1.48 17.04
CA LEU A 33 1.05 -0.19 16.91
C LEU A 33 -0.42 -0.31 17.32
N PHE A 34 -1.12 -1.31 16.79
CA PHE A 34 -2.52 -1.56 17.15
C PHE A 34 -2.70 -1.74 18.66
N TYR A 35 -1.83 -2.52 19.30
CA TYR A 35 -1.87 -2.75 20.73
C TYR A 35 -1.67 -1.45 21.54
N ILE A 36 -0.62 -0.67 21.21
CA ILE A 36 -0.32 0.57 21.92
C ILE A 36 -1.45 1.60 21.74
N GLU A 37 -1.94 1.78 20.52
CA GLU A 37 -3.02 2.74 20.23
C GLU A 37 -4.30 2.36 21.01
N CYS A 38 -4.73 1.10 20.96
CA CYS A 38 -6.01 0.67 21.51
C CYS A 38 -6.01 0.52 23.04
N PHE A 39 -4.98 -0.14 23.59
CA PHE A 39 -4.98 -0.58 24.99
C PHE A 39 -4.21 0.35 25.91
N PHE A 40 -3.58 1.38 25.37
CA PHE A 40 -2.80 2.32 26.16
C PHE A 40 -3.19 3.76 25.84
N ILE A 41 -3.07 4.23 24.59
CA ILE A 41 -3.31 5.65 24.28
C ILE A 41 -4.80 6.00 24.33
N ILE A 42 -5.63 5.29 23.55
CA ILE A 42 -7.08 5.52 23.53
C ILE A 42 -7.69 5.21 24.90
N PHE A 43 -7.16 4.21 25.59
CA PHE A 43 -7.55 3.86 26.96
C PHE A 43 -7.33 5.02 27.94
N ASP A 44 -6.12 5.59 27.98
CA ASP A 44 -5.78 6.68 28.89
C ASP A 44 -6.55 7.99 28.55
N ILE A 45 -6.87 8.21 27.28
CA ILE A 45 -7.60 9.41 26.84
C ILE A 45 -9.10 9.33 27.12
N LEU A 46 -9.74 8.21 26.81
CA LEU A 46 -11.20 8.07 26.87
C LEU A 46 -11.71 7.38 28.13
N GLY A 47 -10.82 6.75 28.91
CA GLY A 47 -11.17 5.97 30.08
C GLY A 47 -11.78 4.60 29.71
N GLN A 48 -11.49 3.60 30.52
CA GLN A 48 -11.95 2.22 30.30
C GLN A 48 -13.49 2.14 30.30
N HIS A 49 -14.03 1.31 29.40
CA HIS A 49 -15.45 0.94 29.32
C HIS A 49 -16.44 2.08 29.03
N THR A 50 -15.98 3.27 28.64
CA THR A 50 -16.89 4.28 28.09
C THR A 50 -17.46 3.81 26.75
N MET A 51 -18.69 4.24 26.42
CA MET A 51 -19.29 3.93 25.11
C MET A 51 -18.41 4.42 23.95
N LEU A 52 -17.75 5.57 24.13
CA LEU A 52 -16.84 6.15 23.15
C LEU A 52 -15.58 5.32 22.98
N TYR A 53 -14.96 4.85 24.07
CA TYR A 53 -13.84 3.90 24.01
C TYR A 53 -14.21 2.64 23.22
N ASN A 54 -15.32 2.00 23.56
CA ASN A 54 -15.77 0.78 22.88
C ASN A 54 -16.02 1.02 21.37
N PHE A 55 -16.61 2.16 21.01
CA PHE A 55 -16.81 2.54 19.61
C PHE A 55 -15.46 2.62 18.86
N PHE A 56 -14.47 3.35 19.40
CA PHE A 56 -13.16 3.47 18.77
C PHE A 56 -12.41 2.13 18.68
N ILE A 57 -12.52 1.25 19.68
CA ILE A 57 -11.92 -0.08 19.65
C ILE A 57 -12.53 -0.96 18.54
N VAL A 58 -13.85 -0.93 18.38
CA VAL A 58 -14.53 -1.66 17.29
C VAL A 58 -14.09 -1.12 15.93
N CYS A 59 -14.06 0.20 15.76
CA CYS A 59 -13.58 0.82 14.53
C CYS A 59 -12.11 0.48 14.25
N ALA A 60 -11.22 0.60 15.24
CA ALA A 60 -9.81 0.28 15.12
C ALA A 60 -9.59 -1.20 14.79
N GLY A 61 -10.33 -2.11 15.45
CA GLY A 61 -10.26 -3.54 15.16
C GLY A 61 -10.69 -3.87 13.73
N PHE A 62 -11.74 -3.22 13.24
CA PHE A 62 -12.15 -3.35 11.85
C PHE A 62 -11.09 -2.85 10.86
N LEU A 63 -10.51 -1.66 11.09
CA LEU A 63 -9.44 -1.12 10.26
C LEU A 63 -8.19 -2.02 10.30
N PHE A 64 -7.84 -2.55 11.47
CA PHE A 64 -6.71 -3.46 11.65
C PHE A 64 -6.89 -4.76 10.85
N LEU A 65 -8.09 -5.37 10.90
CA LEU A 65 -8.40 -6.56 10.08
C LEU A 65 -8.31 -6.26 8.58
N ASN A 66 -8.73 -5.06 8.15
CA ASN A 66 -8.58 -4.61 6.76
C ASN A 66 -7.11 -4.50 6.35
N VAL A 67 -6.26 -3.90 7.19
CA VAL A 67 -4.81 -3.78 6.94
C VAL A 67 -4.18 -5.16 6.83
N LEU A 68 -4.45 -6.06 7.78
CA LEU A 68 -3.92 -7.42 7.77
C LEU A 68 -4.33 -8.20 6.51
N TYR A 69 -5.62 -8.13 6.14
CA TYR A 69 -6.13 -8.79 4.96
C TYR A 69 -5.42 -8.29 3.70
N ASN A 70 -5.37 -6.98 3.48
CA ASN A 70 -4.77 -6.43 2.26
C ASN A 70 -3.26 -6.68 2.21
N LEU A 71 -2.56 -6.56 3.33
CA LEU A 71 -1.13 -6.88 3.42
C LEU A 71 -0.85 -8.34 3.05
N LEU A 72 -1.62 -9.27 3.62
CA LEU A 72 -1.51 -10.70 3.32
C LEU A 72 -1.79 -10.97 1.85
N PHE A 73 -2.88 -10.40 1.30
CA PHE A 73 -3.30 -10.64 -0.07
C PHE A 73 -2.34 -10.06 -1.11
N ILE A 74 -1.63 -8.96 -0.84
CA ILE A 74 -0.56 -8.46 -1.72
C ILE A 74 0.56 -9.50 -1.88
N ILE A 75 0.90 -10.19 -0.79
CA ILE A 75 2.05 -11.10 -0.74
C ILE A 75 1.70 -12.48 -1.32
N ILE A 76 0.53 -13.04 -0.98
CA ILE A 76 0.13 -14.35 -1.49
C ILE A 76 -0.36 -14.30 -2.95
N THR A 77 -0.83 -13.13 -3.39
CA THR A 77 -1.26 -12.92 -4.78
C THR A 77 -0.02 -12.70 -5.64
N ASP A 78 0.23 -13.67 -6.50
CA ASP A 78 1.34 -13.66 -7.43
C ASP A 78 0.93 -12.90 -8.70
N PRO A 79 1.55 -11.74 -8.99
CA PRO A 79 1.21 -10.94 -10.16
C PRO A 79 2.03 -11.34 -11.40
N SER A 80 2.88 -12.37 -11.30
CA SER A 80 3.76 -12.78 -12.38
C SER A 80 3.04 -13.54 -13.48
N ILE A 81 3.67 -13.57 -14.66
CA ILE A 81 3.20 -14.39 -15.77
C ILE A 81 3.47 -15.89 -15.60
N ALA A 82 4.20 -16.30 -14.56
CA ALA A 82 4.72 -17.67 -14.41
C ALA A 82 3.61 -18.74 -14.35
N LYS A 83 2.40 -18.36 -13.95
CA LYS A 83 1.23 -19.26 -13.89
C LYS A 83 0.38 -19.28 -15.15
N LEU A 84 0.71 -18.43 -16.12
CA LEU A 84 0.00 -18.38 -17.39
C LEU A 84 0.67 -19.34 -18.37
N MET A 85 -0.10 -20.28 -18.93
CA MET A 85 0.35 -21.09 -20.07
C MET A 85 0.34 -20.24 -21.34
N ILE A 86 1.35 -19.37 -21.48
CA ILE A 86 1.46 -18.38 -22.55
C ILE A 86 1.90 -18.99 -23.88
N ALA A 87 2.54 -20.16 -23.89
CA ALA A 87 3.18 -20.73 -25.08
C ALA A 87 2.25 -20.91 -26.29
N GLN A 88 0.93 -20.92 -26.10
CA GLN A 88 -0.08 -21.08 -27.17
C GLN A 88 -0.81 -19.76 -27.54
N ARG A 89 -0.50 -18.63 -26.90
CA ARG A 89 -1.14 -17.33 -27.17
C ARG A 89 -0.08 -16.28 -27.44
N CYS A 90 -0.02 -15.79 -28.68
CA CYS A 90 0.81 -14.67 -29.09
C CYS A 90 -0.03 -13.73 -29.96
N GLY A 91 0.11 -12.42 -29.76
CA GLY A 91 -0.55 -11.38 -30.53
C GLY A 91 0.46 -10.34 -31.02
N PRO A 92 0.05 -9.40 -31.89
CA PRO A 92 0.95 -8.43 -32.52
C PRO A 92 1.71 -7.55 -31.52
N ASP A 93 1.08 -7.19 -30.39
CA ASP A 93 1.67 -6.30 -29.38
C ASP A 93 2.46 -7.03 -28.28
N TRP A 94 2.70 -8.34 -28.45
CA TRP A 94 3.43 -9.14 -27.47
C TRP A 94 4.94 -8.94 -27.66
N SER A 95 5.70 -8.99 -26.56
CA SER A 95 7.15 -8.83 -26.59
C SER A 95 7.86 -10.02 -25.96
N TYR A 96 9.11 -10.30 -26.33
CA TYR A 96 9.87 -11.38 -25.71
C TYR A 96 10.73 -10.87 -24.54
N CYS A 97 10.79 -11.61 -23.43
CA CYS A 97 11.75 -11.36 -22.37
C CYS A 97 12.89 -12.37 -22.43
N ILE A 98 14.09 -11.89 -22.72
CA ILE A 98 15.30 -12.73 -22.79
C ILE A 98 15.62 -13.35 -21.41
N ARG A 99 15.46 -12.60 -20.32
CA ARG A 99 15.81 -13.09 -18.96
C ARG A 99 14.88 -14.19 -18.45
N CYS A 100 13.59 -14.10 -18.75
CA CYS A 100 12.61 -15.11 -18.35
C CYS A 100 12.39 -16.17 -19.43
N GLU A 101 13.03 -16.02 -20.59
CA GLU A 101 12.86 -16.87 -21.78
C GLU A 101 11.38 -17.12 -22.12
N SER A 102 10.59 -16.05 -22.05
CA SER A 102 9.13 -16.13 -22.12
C SER A 102 8.54 -14.99 -22.93
N VAL A 103 7.49 -15.26 -23.69
CA VAL A 103 6.68 -14.22 -24.32
C VAL A 103 5.92 -13.44 -23.22
N ARG A 104 5.85 -12.13 -23.36
CA ARG A 104 5.18 -11.19 -22.46
C ARG A 104 3.95 -10.61 -23.16
N PRO A 105 2.77 -10.68 -22.52
CA PRO A 105 1.60 -9.95 -22.96
C PRO A 105 1.85 -8.43 -23.01
N PRO A 106 0.97 -7.67 -23.68
CA PRO A 106 1.02 -6.21 -23.66
C PRO A 106 1.03 -5.70 -22.22
N ARG A 107 1.74 -4.58 -21.98
CA ARG A 107 1.85 -3.92 -20.65
C ARG A 107 2.53 -4.77 -19.56
N ALA A 108 3.00 -5.98 -19.87
CA ALA A 108 3.81 -6.77 -18.96
C ALA A 108 5.30 -6.39 -19.07
N HIS A 109 5.98 -6.28 -17.92
CA HIS A 109 7.39 -5.91 -17.88
C HIS A 109 8.16 -6.78 -16.89
N HIS A 110 9.47 -6.91 -17.12
CA HIS A 110 10.36 -7.69 -16.27
C HIS A 110 10.84 -6.87 -15.08
N CYS A 111 10.59 -7.36 -13.86
CA CYS A 111 11.13 -6.77 -12.65
C CYS A 111 12.49 -7.39 -12.33
N ARG A 112 13.57 -6.61 -12.44
CA ARG A 112 14.94 -7.09 -12.17
C ARG A 112 15.16 -7.52 -10.71
N GLN A 113 14.43 -6.93 -9.76
CA GLN A 113 14.56 -7.26 -8.33
C GLN A 113 13.89 -8.57 -7.95
N CYS A 114 12.80 -8.93 -8.63
CA CYS A 114 12.10 -10.20 -8.42
C CYS A 114 12.46 -11.28 -9.45
N ASP A 115 13.17 -10.90 -10.51
CA ASP A 115 13.56 -11.73 -11.65
C ASP A 115 12.37 -12.46 -12.32
N VAL A 116 11.24 -11.75 -12.43
CA VAL A 116 10.01 -12.26 -13.05
C VAL A 116 9.35 -11.20 -13.91
N CYS A 117 8.63 -11.62 -14.95
CA CYS A 117 7.74 -10.75 -15.69
C CYS A 117 6.39 -10.64 -15.00
N VAL A 118 5.88 -9.41 -14.90
CA VAL A 118 4.66 -9.07 -14.13
C VAL A 118 3.61 -8.50 -15.09
N ILE A 119 2.37 -9.00 -14.98
CA ILE A 119 1.23 -8.55 -15.79
C ILE A 119 0.82 -7.13 -15.37
N ARG A 120 0.63 -6.24 -16.35
CA ARG A 120 0.35 -4.81 -16.12
C ARG A 120 1.27 -4.25 -15.03
N PHE A 121 2.58 -4.41 -15.23
CA PHE A 121 3.56 -4.10 -14.20
C PHE A 121 3.52 -2.63 -13.84
N ASP A 122 3.27 -2.33 -12.57
CA ASP A 122 3.28 -0.96 -12.09
C ASP A 122 4.65 -0.60 -11.52
N HIS A 123 5.04 -1.26 -10.42
CA HIS A 123 6.33 -1.06 -9.79
C HIS A 123 6.72 -2.24 -8.89
N HIS A 124 7.99 -2.28 -8.46
CA HIS A 124 8.40 -3.11 -7.33
C HIS A 124 8.32 -2.26 -6.06
N CYS A 125 7.45 -2.64 -5.14
CA CYS A 125 7.33 -1.95 -3.86
C CYS A 125 8.46 -2.41 -2.93
N THR A 126 9.40 -1.52 -2.64
CA THR A 126 10.55 -1.81 -1.78
C THR A 126 10.14 -2.08 -0.32
N PHE A 127 9.09 -1.42 0.16
CA PHE A 127 8.55 -1.60 1.51
C PHE A 127 7.94 -2.98 1.71
N LEU A 128 7.15 -3.45 0.74
CA LEU A 128 6.51 -4.77 0.78
C LEU A 128 7.38 -5.88 0.18
N ALA A 129 8.51 -5.52 -0.42
CA ALA A 129 9.43 -6.40 -1.14
C ALA A 129 8.71 -7.27 -2.20
N GLN A 130 7.70 -6.69 -2.84
CA GLN A 130 6.78 -7.40 -3.74
C GLN A 130 6.48 -6.54 -4.97
N CYS A 131 6.34 -7.21 -6.12
CA CYS A 131 5.86 -6.55 -7.33
C CYS A 131 4.39 -6.19 -7.20
N ILE A 132 4.03 -4.98 -7.62
CA ILE A 132 2.65 -4.54 -7.80
C ILE A 132 2.34 -4.59 -9.29
N GLY A 133 1.28 -5.32 -9.64
CA GLY A 133 0.79 -5.48 -11.00
C GLY A 133 -0.72 -5.67 -10.98
N LEU A 134 -1.30 -6.16 -12.09
CA LEU A 134 -2.75 -6.26 -12.23
C LEU A 134 -3.38 -6.99 -11.03
N ALA A 135 -2.96 -8.22 -10.76
CA ALA A 135 -3.62 -9.13 -9.83
C ALA A 135 -3.71 -8.61 -8.37
N ASN A 136 -2.73 -7.79 -7.94
CA ASN A 136 -2.63 -7.33 -6.55
C ASN A 136 -2.76 -5.80 -6.37
N MET A 137 -2.94 -5.02 -7.44
CA MET A 137 -3.10 -3.57 -7.37
C MET A 137 -4.25 -3.14 -6.45
N LYS A 138 -5.38 -3.86 -6.47
CA LYS A 138 -6.55 -3.52 -5.63
C LYS A 138 -6.24 -3.58 -4.14
N TYR A 139 -5.51 -4.61 -3.70
CA TYR A 139 -5.12 -4.77 -2.30
C TYR A 139 -4.10 -3.69 -1.90
N PHE A 140 -3.20 -3.34 -2.80
CA PHE A 140 -2.25 -2.25 -2.60
C PHE A 140 -2.96 -0.90 -2.41
N MET A 141 -3.93 -0.57 -3.26
CA MET A 141 -4.72 0.66 -3.12
C MET A 141 -5.50 0.71 -1.80
N HIS A 142 -6.14 -0.40 -1.41
CA HIS A 142 -6.82 -0.48 -0.12
C HIS A 142 -5.85 -0.39 1.07
N LEU A 143 -4.67 -1.00 0.98
CA LEU A 143 -3.67 -0.91 2.03
C LEU A 143 -3.22 0.55 2.25
N LEU A 144 -2.95 1.31 1.18
CA LEU A 144 -2.50 2.69 1.28
C LEU A 144 -3.51 3.59 2.00
N ILE A 145 -4.80 3.52 1.60
CA ILE A 145 -5.84 4.34 2.23
C ILE A 145 -6.16 3.90 3.66
N GLN A 146 -6.16 2.59 3.94
CA GLN A 146 -6.40 2.06 5.28
C GLN A 146 -5.28 2.46 6.26
N ILE A 147 -4.01 2.34 5.85
CA ILE A 147 -2.86 2.82 6.64
C ILE A 147 -2.98 4.34 6.85
N SER A 148 -3.32 5.10 5.82
CA SER A 148 -3.47 6.55 5.93
C SER A 148 -4.52 6.94 6.97
N ILE A 149 -5.71 6.33 6.92
CA ILE A 149 -6.79 6.54 7.89
C ILE A 149 -6.33 6.15 9.30
N CYS A 150 -5.72 4.98 9.47
CA CYS A 150 -5.19 4.54 10.78
C CYS A 150 -4.19 5.54 11.35
N CYS A 151 -3.23 5.99 10.53
CA CYS A 151 -2.22 6.95 10.93
C CYS A 151 -2.81 8.32 11.28
N PHE A 152 -3.82 8.81 10.56
CA PHE A 152 -4.48 10.07 10.92
C PHE A 152 -5.24 9.99 12.24
N ILE A 153 -5.97 8.90 12.47
CA ILE A 153 -6.68 8.66 13.74
C ILE A 153 -5.67 8.56 14.90
N ALA A 154 -4.64 7.72 14.74
CA ALA A 154 -3.56 7.56 15.70
C ALA A 154 -2.88 8.89 16.00
N THR A 155 -2.54 9.67 14.98
CA THR A 155 -1.94 11.01 15.13
C THR A 155 -2.81 11.93 15.98
N GLY A 156 -4.13 11.94 15.77
CA GLY A 156 -5.06 12.72 16.58
C GLY A 156 -5.02 12.35 18.06
N PHE A 157 -5.16 11.06 18.39
CA PHE A 157 -5.09 10.58 19.78
C PHE A 157 -3.70 10.79 20.40
N ASN A 158 -2.64 10.55 19.63
CA ASN A 158 -1.27 10.69 20.06
C ASN A 158 -0.91 12.12 20.40
N PHE A 159 -1.34 13.10 19.59
CA PHE A 159 -1.18 14.50 19.93
C PHE A 159 -1.88 14.83 21.25
N LEU A 160 -3.15 14.43 21.42
CA LEU A 160 -3.88 14.66 22.67
C LEU A 160 -3.18 14.04 23.88
N TYR A 161 -2.66 12.82 23.73
CA TYR A 161 -1.91 12.12 24.77
C TYR A 161 -0.60 12.84 25.13
N VAL A 162 0.20 13.16 24.12
CA VAL A 162 1.50 13.80 24.28
C VAL A 162 1.35 15.18 24.94
N PHE A 163 0.41 16.00 24.49
CA PHE A 163 0.14 17.32 25.08
C PHE A 163 -0.37 17.23 26.51
N ARG A 164 -1.22 16.24 26.83
CA ARG A 164 -1.83 16.13 28.16
C ARG A 164 -0.91 15.50 29.20
N PHE A 165 -0.14 14.48 28.83
CA PHE A 165 0.53 13.60 29.80
C PHE A 165 2.06 13.64 29.75
N ILE A 166 2.65 14.10 28.65
CA ILE A 166 4.12 14.14 28.52
C ILE A 166 4.63 15.58 28.65
N TYR A 167 3.93 16.53 28.05
CA TYR A 167 4.40 17.90 27.84
C TYR A 167 3.47 18.96 28.41
N SER A 168 2.78 18.68 29.53
CA SER A 168 1.87 19.64 30.16
C SER A 168 2.53 20.98 30.45
N ASP A 169 3.84 20.95 30.76
CA ASP A 169 4.61 22.13 31.16
C ASP A 169 5.52 22.66 30.04
N TRP A 170 5.49 22.04 28.86
CA TRP A 170 6.33 22.47 27.74
C TRP A 170 5.61 23.48 26.88
N TYR A 171 6.41 24.31 26.25
CA TYR A 171 5.92 25.19 25.22
C TYR A 171 5.58 24.43 23.93
N ILE A 172 4.59 24.91 23.17
CA ILE A 172 4.08 24.27 21.94
C ILE A 172 5.22 23.98 20.95
N TRP A 173 6.15 24.90 20.76
CA TRP A 173 7.27 24.74 19.82
C TRP A 173 8.27 23.67 20.26
N GLN A 174 8.48 23.47 21.57
CA GLN A 174 9.31 22.38 22.09
C GLN A 174 8.64 21.03 21.80
N THR A 175 7.33 20.93 22.05
CA THR A 175 6.53 19.75 21.71
C THR A 175 6.58 19.42 20.22
N LEU A 176 6.41 20.42 19.35
CA LEU A 176 6.47 20.23 17.90
C LEU A 176 7.86 19.78 17.43
N LEU A 177 8.94 20.36 17.96
CA LEU A 177 10.31 19.92 17.65
C LEU A 177 10.56 18.47 18.10
N CYS A 178 10.05 18.08 19.27
CA CYS A 178 10.19 16.72 19.74
C CYS A 178 9.36 15.72 18.92
N ILE A 179 8.18 16.12 18.45
CA ILE A 179 7.37 15.27 17.56
C ILE A 179 8.02 15.15 16.18
N LEU A 180 8.78 16.15 15.72
CA LEU A 180 9.55 16.02 14.48
C LEU A 180 10.76 15.10 14.66
N ASN A 181 11.46 15.20 15.79
CA ASN A 181 12.61 14.37 16.12
C ASN A 181 12.78 14.20 17.64
N PRO A 182 12.35 13.07 18.23
CA PRO A 182 12.41 12.86 19.67
C PRO A 182 13.79 12.42 20.18
N ALA A 183 14.73 12.06 19.30
CA ALA A 183 16.02 11.51 19.70
C ALA A 183 16.89 12.49 20.52
N PRO A 184 17.05 13.78 20.14
CA PRO A 184 17.82 14.73 20.95
C PRO A 184 17.28 14.87 22.38
N PHE A 185 15.95 14.83 22.55
CA PHE A 185 15.29 15.05 23.84
C PHE A 185 15.51 13.91 24.83
N VAL A 186 15.63 12.66 24.36
CA VAL A 186 16.00 11.53 25.23
C VAL A 186 17.46 11.57 25.64
N PHE A 187 18.37 11.97 24.74
CA PHE A 187 19.81 12.04 25.07
C PHE A 187 20.17 13.19 26.01
N ILE A 188 19.40 14.29 26.00
CA ILE A 188 19.57 15.42 26.93
C ILE A 188 18.87 15.14 28.28
N GLY A 189 18.16 14.01 28.40
CA GLY A 189 17.49 13.59 29.64
C GLY A 189 16.13 14.25 29.89
N TRP A 190 15.57 14.92 28.88
CA TRP A 190 14.25 15.55 28.96
C TRP A 190 13.12 14.54 28.76
N LEU A 191 13.43 13.37 28.19
CA LEU A 191 12.52 12.25 28.02
C LEU A 191 13.03 10.99 28.69
N SER A 192 12.11 10.24 29.30
CA SER A 192 12.32 8.83 29.58
C SER A 192 12.26 7.99 28.29
N TRP A 193 12.87 6.81 28.31
CA TRP A 193 12.81 5.86 27.18
C TRP A 193 11.37 5.52 26.75
N ARG A 194 10.44 5.38 27.70
CA ARG A 194 9.02 5.15 27.41
C ARG A 194 8.40 6.31 26.62
N GLN A 195 8.63 7.55 27.07
CA GLN A 195 8.12 8.74 26.37
C GLN A 195 8.78 8.88 25.00
N PHE A 196 10.08 8.60 24.88
CA PHE A 196 10.78 8.58 23.60
C PHE A 196 10.11 7.66 22.58
N PHE A 197 9.81 6.40 22.95
CA PHE A 197 9.16 5.45 22.03
C PHE A 197 7.75 5.90 21.63
N LEU A 198 6.98 6.47 22.56
CA LEU A 198 5.66 7.04 22.26
C LEU A 198 5.77 8.23 21.30
N CYS A 199 6.69 9.16 21.53
CA CYS A 199 6.92 10.29 20.64
C CYS A 199 7.41 9.83 19.26
N LEU A 200 8.31 8.84 19.20
CA LEU A 200 8.77 8.25 17.95
C LEU A 200 7.61 7.64 17.16
N MET A 201 6.71 6.93 17.84
CA MET A 201 5.50 6.38 17.22
C MET A 201 4.61 7.51 16.65
N THR A 202 4.40 8.58 17.42
CA THR A 202 3.67 9.77 16.96
C THR A 202 4.30 10.39 15.73
N SER A 203 5.64 10.56 15.72
CA SER A 203 6.39 11.07 14.57
C SER A 203 6.14 10.20 13.33
N LEU A 204 6.25 8.88 13.49
CA LEU A 204 6.05 7.93 12.40
C LEU A 204 4.61 8.03 11.86
N CYS A 205 3.58 8.01 12.71
CA CYS A 205 2.19 8.15 12.28
C CYS A 205 1.94 9.49 11.55
N THR A 206 2.52 10.58 12.06
CA THR A 206 2.39 11.93 11.49
C THR A 206 3.02 12.04 10.10
N ILE A 207 4.12 11.30 9.84
CA ILE A 207 4.80 11.28 8.54
C ILE A 207 4.14 10.28 7.59
N PHE A 208 3.88 9.05 8.04
CA PHE A 208 3.36 7.97 7.20
C PHE A 208 1.91 8.21 6.78
N GLY A 209 1.07 8.85 7.60
CA GLY A 209 -0.32 9.16 7.25
C GLY A 209 -0.45 10.00 5.96
N PRO A 210 0.16 11.21 5.92
CA PRO A 210 0.21 12.04 4.71
C PRO A 210 0.97 11.38 3.56
N ALA A 211 2.11 10.72 3.82
CA ALA A 211 2.89 10.08 2.76
C ALA A 211 2.09 9.00 2.02
N THR A 212 1.38 8.15 2.76
CA THR A 212 0.49 7.12 2.18
C THR A 212 -0.74 7.71 1.50
N ALA A 213 -1.29 8.82 2.02
CA ALA A 213 -2.37 9.56 1.34
C ALA A 213 -1.93 10.11 -0.02
N ILE A 214 -0.78 10.77 -0.06
CA ILE A 214 -0.20 11.32 -1.30
C ILE A 214 0.06 10.20 -2.30
N PHE A 215 0.62 9.09 -1.83
CA PHE A 215 0.91 7.95 -2.69
C PHE A 215 -0.37 7.26 -3.20
N PHE A 216 -1.41 7.17 -2.38
CA PHE A 216 -2.73 6.72 -2.80
C PHE A 216 -3.30 7.63 -3.90
N ILE A 217 -3.29 8.95 -3.71
CA ILE A 217 -3.79 9.91 -4.70
C ILE A 217 -3.02 9.80 -6.02
N TYR A 218 -1.70 9.64 -5.94
CA TYR A 218 -0.84 9.45 -7.10
C TYR A 218 -1.23 8.21 -7.90
N HIS A 219 -1.39 7.05 -7.25
CA HIS A 219 -1.81 5.83 -7.95
C HIS A 219 -3.28 5.89 -8.41
N LEU A 220 -4.17 6.52 -7.64
CA LEU A 220 -5.55 6.69 -8.05
C LEU A 220 -5.64 7.48 -9.35
N ARG A 221 -4.92 8.61 -9.46
CA ARG A 221 -4.86 9.39 -10.71
C ARG A 221 -4.39 8.56 -11.90
N ARG A 222 -3.40 7.69 -11.70
CA ARG A 222 -2.90 6.77 -12.75
C ARG A 222 -3.94 5.73 -13.15
N ILE A 223 -4.62 5.13 -12.16
CA ILE A 223 -5.71 4.19 -12.42
C ILE A 223 -6.82 4.87 -13.19
N LEU A 224 -7.21 6.09 -12.83
CA LEU A 224 -8.27 6.84 -13.51
C LEU A 224 -7.93 7.18 -14.97
N ARG A 225 -6.63 7.24 -15.33
CA ARG A 225 -6.13 7.42 -16.71
C ARG A 225 -5.68 6.11 -17.38
N ASN A 226 -5.96 4.98 -16.75
CA ASN A 226 -5.49 3.64 -17.15
C ASN A 226 -3.98 3.53 -17.45
N GLN A 227 -3.15 4.22 -16.67
CA GLN A 227 -1.68 4.21 -16.80
C GLN A 227 -1.04 3.39 -15.69
N THR A 228 0.12 2.82 -15.98
CA THR A 228 1.07 2.26 -14.99
C THR A 228 2.25 3.21 -14.77
N CYS A 229 2.97 3.04 -13.66
CA CYS A 229 4.21 3.79 -13.42
C CYS A 229 5.28 3.54 -14.49
N VAL A 230 5.43 2.30 -14.97
CA VAL A 230 6.41 1.95 -16.01
C VAL A 230 6.06 2.57 -17.35
N GLU A 231 4.79 2.56 -17.74
CA GLU A 231 4.34 3.21 -18.99
C GLU A 231 4.69 4.69 -18.98
N VAL A 232 4.41 5.39 -17.87
CA VAL A 232 4.75 6.82 -17.74
C VAL A 232 6.26 7.04 -17.69
N LEU A 233 7.04 6.15 -17.08
CA LEU A 233 8.50 6.28 -17.07
C LEU A 233 9.09 6.15 -18.48
N ILE A 234 8.66 5.13 -19.24
CA ILE A 234 9.00 4.98 -20.66
C ILE A 234 8.47 6.19 -21.44
N ALA A 235 7.33 6.74 -21.00
CA ALA A 235 6.69 7.93 -21.52
C ALA A 235 7.42 9.26 -21.27
N SER A 236 8.28 9.32 -20.27
CA SER A 236 9.11 10.51 -20.04
C SER A 236 10.44 10.34 -20.74
N ALA A 237 11.01 9.14 -20.74
CA ALA A 237 12.33 8.88 -21.32
C ALA A 237 12.43 9.13 -22.83
N LYS A 238 11.38 8.82 -23.63
CA LYS A 238 11.46 9.06 -25.10
C LYS A 238 11.21 10.51 -25.55
N ASN A 239 10.60 11.37 -24.72
CA ASN A 239 10.22 12.75 -25.07
C ASN A 239 10.75 13.74 -24.01
N PRO A 240 12.08 13.93 -23.89
CA PRO A 240 12.66 14.76 -22.83
C PRO A 240 12.39 16.27 -23.00
N SER A 241 11.99 16.72 -24.20
CA SER A 241 11.78 18.13 -24.52
C SER A 241 10.37 18.66 -24.22
N GLN A 242 9.40 17.78 -23.90
CA GLN A 242 8.03 18.14 -23.50
C GLN A 242 7.87 18.19 -21.97
N ILE A 243 8.90 18.62 -21.24
CA ILE A 243 8.82 18.92 -19.80
C ILE A 243 8.25 20.34 -19.63
N SER A 244 7.11 20.62 -20.25
CA SER A 244 6.35 21.85 -20.03
C SER A 244 5.10 21.48 -19.25
N TYR A 245 5.09 21.83 -17.96
CA TYR A 245 4.01 22.06 -16.97
C TYR A 245 2.57 21.51 -17.12
N ASP A 246 2.12 21.03 -18.27
CA ASP A 246 0.89 20.29 -18.44
C ASP A 246 1.12 18.80 -18.18
N ASN A 247 0.96 18.41 -16.91
CA ASN A 247 0.86 17.01 -16.43
C ASN A 247 -0.31 16.20 -17.06
N ALA A 248 -0.92 16.70 -18.14
CA ALA A 248 -2.04 16.09 -18.83
C ALA A 248 -1.61 15.02 -19.84
N ASP A 249 -0.43 15.13 -20.48
CA ASP A 249 -0.15 14.41 -21.74
C ASP A 249 1.05 13.44 -21.75
N LEU A 250 1.51 12.94 -20.60
CA LEU A 250 2.63 11.98 -20.53
C LEU A 250 2.19 10.49 -20.81
N ARG A 251 1.58 10.25 -22.00
CA ARG A 251 1.30 8.99 -22.78
C ARG A 251 0.48 7.82 -22.14
N PRO A 252 -0.01 6.78 -22.87
CA PRO A 252 -0.64 6.68 -24.19
C PRO A 252 -2.19 6.63 -24.04
N LEU A 253 -2.90 7.58 -24.65
CA LEU A 253 -4.36 7.75 -24.52
C LEU A 253 -5.18 6.52 -24.97
N ASN A 254 -4.58 5.60 -25.72
CA ASN A 254 -5.29 4.48 -26.32
C ASN A 254 -5.89 3.50 -25.30
N PHE A 255 -5.47 3.48 -24.03
CA PHE A 255 -6.09 2.60 -23.01
C PHE A 255 -7.09 3.33 -22.10
N ASP A 256 -7.23 4.65 -22.22
CA ASP A 256 -8.16 5.42 -21.41
C ASP A 256 -9.58 5.27 -21.95
N LEU A 257 -10.42 4.54 -21.22
CA LEU A 257 -11.84 4.30 -21.57
C LEU A 257 -12.81 5.11 -20.70
N GLY A 258 -12.31 6.19 -20.08
CA GLY A 258 -13.03 6.97 -19.08
C GLY A 258 -12.84 6.42 -17.67
N TRP A 259 -12.87 7.35 -16.71
CA TRP A 259 -12.47 7.12 -15.31
C TRP A 259 -13.14 5.90 -14.65
N ARG A 260 -14.41 5.64 -14.95
CA ARG A 260 -15.17 4.53 -14.37
C ARG A 260 -14.71 3.19 -14.94
N SER A 261 -14.64 3.07 -16.26
CA SER A 261 -14.17 1.87 -16.95
C SER A 261 -12.75 1.53 -16.53
N ASN A 262 -11.89 2.54 -16.42
CA ASN A 262 -10.51 2.39 -16.00
C ASN A 262 -10.40 1.89 -14.55
N LEU A 263 -11.21 2.47 -13.65
CA LEU A 263 -11.26 2.04 -12.26
C LEU A 263 -11.77 0.59 -12.13
N GLU A 264 -12.83 0.22 -12.86
CA GLU A 264 -13.40 -1.12 -12.84
C GLU A 264 -12.43 -2.18 -13.42
N GLN A 265 -11.59 -1.84 -14.40
CA GLN A 265 -10.54 -2.73 -14.89
C GLN A 265 -9.54 -3.14 -13.79
N VAL A 266 -9.19 -2.20 -12.92
CA VAL A 266 -8.15 -2.41 -11.90
C VAL A 266 -8.72 -2.89 -10.58
N MET A 267 -9.79 -2.25 -10.11
CA MET A 267 -10.39 -2.47 -8.80
C MET A 267 -11.58 -3.45 -8.85
N GLY A 268 -12.05 -3.80 -10.06
CA GLY A 268 -13.22 -4.64 -10.32
C GLY A 268 -14.55 -3.91 -10.15
N LYS A 269 -15.64 -4.53 -10.61
CA LYS A 269 -16.99 -3.92 -10.62
C LYS A 269 -17.53 -3.57 -9.22
N ARG A 270 -17.06 -4.27 -8.18
CA ARG A 270 -17.49 -4.09 -6.79
C ARG A 270 -16.44 -3.36 -5.96
N TRP A 271 -15.68 -2.45 -6.59
CA TRP A 271 -14.57 -1.74 -5.94
C TRP A 271 -14.98 -0.99 -4.67
N LEU A 272 -16.15 -0.33 -4.67
CA LEU A 272 -16.69 0.35 -3.48
C LEU A 272 -16.96 -0.63 -2.33
N VAL A 273 -17.51 -1.80 -2.63
CA VAL A 273 -17.77 -2.83 -1.61
C VAL A 273 -16.44 -3.36 -1.07
N GLY A 274 -15.45 -3.56 -1.93
CA GLY A 274 -14.10 -3.98 -1.52
C GLY A 274 -13.40 -2.99 -0.60
N PHE A 275 -13.77 -1.70 -0.65
CA PHE A 275 -13.22 -0.66 0.24
C PHE A 275 -13.69 -0.85 1.69
N PHE A 276 -14.98 -1.16 1.88
CA PHE A 276 -15.58 -1.37 3.20
C PHE A 276 -15.54 -2.84 3.65
N LEU A 277 -15.50 -3.79 2.72
CA LEU A 277 -15.57 -5.22 3.01
C LEU A 277 -14.53 -5.93 2.14
N PRO A 278 -13.26 -5.95 2.56
CA PRO A 278 -12.15 -6.37 1.71
C PRO A 278 -12.21 -7.87 1.40
N PHE A 279 -12.93 -8.64 2.24
CA PHE A 279 -13.19 -10.07 2.06
C PHE A 279 -14.10 -10.38 0.87
N ILE A 280 -14.84 -9.38 0.36
CA ILE A 280 -15.68 -9.54 -0.82
C ILE A 280 -14.81 -9.38 -2.05
N SER A 281 -14.62 -10.48 -2.79
CA SER A 281 -13.84 -10.47 -4.02
C SER A 281 -14.51 -9.56 -5.07
N SER A 282 -13.80 -8.51 -5.46
CA SER A 282 -14.09 -7.74 -6.66
C SER A 282 -13.25 -8.30 -7.81
N GLN A 283 -13.91 -8.97 -8.76
CA GLN A 283 -13.26 -9.53 -9.95
C GLN A 283 -12.96 -8.41 -10.94
N GLN A 284 -11.73 -8.40 -11.45
CA GLN A 284 -11.28 -7.47 -12.49
C GLN A 284 -11.95 -7.81 -13.81
N THR A 285 -12.19 -6.80 -14.65
CA THR A 285 -12.87 -6.99 -15.95
C THR A 285 -11.92 -7.41 -17.07
N ILE A 286 -10.61 -7.41 -16.82
CA ILE A 286 -9.56 -7.77 -17.78
C ILE A 286 -8.75 -8.98 -17.28
N ASP A 287 -8.31 -9.82 -18.23
CA ASP A 287 -7.48 -10.99 -17.97
C ASP A 287 -5.97 -10.66 -17.91
N GLY A 288 -5.59 -9.47 -18.39
CA GLY A 288 -4.22 -9.00 -18.47
C GLY A 288 -3.42 -9.59 -19.64
N LEU A 289 -4.07 -10.31 -20.55
CA LEU A 289 -3.50 -10.82 -21.79
C LEU A 289 -3.85 -9.93 -22.98
N SER A 290 -4.99 -9.26 -22.90
CA SER A 290 -5.47 -8.27 -23.87
C SER A 290 -6.08 -7.08 -23.14
N TYR A 291 -6.05 -5.91 -23.78
CA TYR A 291 -6.57 -4.68 -23.21
C TYR A 291 -7.44 -3.98 -24.25
N PRO A 292 -8.67 -3.57 -23.89
CA PRO A 292 -9.50 -2.76 -24.78
C PRO A 292 -8.83 -1.42 -25.06
N LEU A 293 -8.94 -0.98 -26.31
CA LEU A 293 -8.44 0.31 -26.78
C LEU A 293 -9.59 1.30 -26.92
N ALA A 294 -9.32 2.59 -26.69
CA ALA A 294 -10.24 3.66 -27.04
C ALA A 294 -10.41 3.66 -28.57
N GLU A 295 -11.67 3.68 -29.03
CA GLU A 295 -11.97 3.95 -30.44
C GLU A 295 -11.63 5.42 -30.71
N ASN A 296 -10.82 5.67 -31.74
CA ASN A 296 -10.48 7.02 -32.20
C ASN A 296 -11.68 7.73 -32.83
#